data_AF-A0A843DAU1-F1
#
_entry.id   AF-A0A843DAU1-F1
#
_cell.length_a   1.000
_cell.length_b   1.000
_cell.length_c   1.000
_cell.angle_alpha   90.00
_cell.angle_beta   90.00
_cell.angle_gamma   90.00
#
_symmetry.space_group_name_H-M   'P 1'
#
loop_
_entity.id
_entity.type
_entity.pdbx_description
1 polymer ?
#
loop_
_entity_poly.entity_id
_entity_poly.type
_entity_poly.pdbx_seq_one_letter_code
_entity_poly.pdbx_strand_id
1 'polypeptide(L)' 'QTEVIFPKYHDHYLGGHEFALQYTTDAPHWGGLSGCTFEEGISWGKERPESRKLQCFCDITIALPIVTSALIASGVKRA' A
#
# COMPACT_ATOMS: atom_id res chain seq x y z
N GLN A 1 -10.32 -5.21 -1.70
CA GLN A 1 -9.06 -4.44 -1.69
C GLN A 1 -9.04 -3.54 -0.47
N THR A 2 -7.97 -3.58 0.31
CA THR A 2 -7.66 -2.53 1.29
C THR A 2 -6.27 -2.01 0.99
N GLU A 3 -6.21 -0.75 0.58
CA GLU A 3 -4.95 -0.05 0.33
C GLU A 3 -4.72 0.98 1.41
N VAL A 4 -3.55 0.93 2.04
CA VAL A 4 -3.10 1.93 3.00
C VAL A 4 -2.03 2.77 2.33
N ILE A 5 -2.34 4.04 2.21
CA ILE A 5 -1.54 5.02 1.49
C ILE A 5 -1.01 6.03 2.50
N PHE A 6 0.29 6.31 2.43
CA PHE A 6 0.92 7.30 3.31
C PHE A 6 1.34 8.52 2.48
N PRO A 7 0.71 9.69 2.69
CA PRO A 7 1.18 10.93 2.10
C PRO A 7 2.47 11.38 2.79
N LYS A 8 3.37 12.02 2.03
CA LYS A 8 4.51 12.73 2.61
C LYS A 8 4.03 14.01 3.29
N TYR A 9 4.57 14.31 4.46
CA TYR A 9 4.24 15.49 5.28
C TYR A 9 4.77 16.84 4.76
N HIS A 10 5.21 16.93 3.49
CA HIS A 10 5.79 18.15 2.92
C HIS A 10 4.89 18.76 1.83
N ASP A 11 4.77 20.09 1.83
CA ASP A 11 3.91 20.95 0.98
C ASP A 11 4.13 20.88 -0.55
N HIS A 12 4.90 19.92 -1.06
CA HIS A 12 5.14 19.75 -2.49
C HIS A 12 4.46 18.49 -3.01
N TYR A 13 3.57 18.63 -3.99
CA TYR A 13 2.93 17.50 -4.67
C TYR A 13 3.99 16.70 -5.45
N LEU A 14 4.21 15.44 -5.05
CA LEU A 14 5.27 14.58 -5.58
C LEU A 14 4.88 13.75 -6.81
N GLY A 15 3.71 14.01 -7.41
CA GLY A 15 3.21 13.23 -8.54
C GLY A 15 2.76 11.81 -8.17
N GLY A 16 2.36 11.59 -6.91
CA GLY A 16 1.85 10.31 -6.40
C GLY A 16 2.28 10.03 -4.96
N HIS A 17 1.75 8.94 -4.40
CA HIS A 17 2.07 8.51 -3.04
C HIS A 17 3.51 7.96 -2.93
N GLU A 18 4.18 8.24 -1.80
CA GLU A 18 5.58 7.82 -1.55
C GLU A 18 5.67 6.36 -1.05
N PHE A 19 4.62 5.90 -0.35
CA PHE A 19 4.48 4.53 0.13
C PHE A 19 3.07 4.01 -0.16
N ALA A 20 3.00 2.76 -0.61
CA ALA A 20 1.74 2.07 -0.87
C ALA A 20 1.80 0.63 -0.35
N LEU A 21 0.81 0.23 0.46
CA LEU A 21 0.68 -1.12 0.97
C LEU A 21 -0.72 -1.63 0.64
N GLN A 22 -0.81 -2.72 -0.10
CA GLN A 22 -2.08 -3.29 -0.52
C GLN A 22 -2.26 -4.68 0.07
N TYR A 23 -3.37 -4.88 0.77
CA TYR A 23 -3.87 -6.20 1.16
C TYR A 23 -5.04 -6.55 0.26
N THR A 24 -4.91 -7.67 -0.45
CA THR A 24 -5.96 -8.12 -1.36
C THR A 24 -6.09 -9.63 -1.36
N THR A 25 -7.30 -10.12 -1.51
CA THR A 25 -7.58 -11.53 -1.81
C THR A 25 -7.85 -11.74 -3.30
N ASP A 26 -7.92 -10.65 -4.06
CA ASP A 26 -8.19 -10.66 -5.48
C ASP A 26 -6.89 -10.78 -6.29
N ALA A 27 -6.96 -11.49 -7.40
CA ALA A 27 -5.80 -11.78 -8.22
C ALA A 27 -5.78 -10.89 -9.48
N PRO A 28 -4.61 -10.40 -9.92
CA PRO A 28 -4.52 -9.44 -11.02
C PRO A 28 -5.03 -9.98 -12.36
N HIS A 29 -5.03 -11.30 -12.58
CA HIS A 29 -5.48 -11.92 -13.83
C HIS A 29 -6.98 -11.77 -14.10
N TRP A 30 -7.78 -11.45 -13.07
CA TRP A 30 -9.21 -11.17 -13.26
C TRP A 30 -9.48 -9.79 -13.87
N GLY A 31 -8.46 -8.90 -13.92
CA GLY A 31 -8.59 -7.55 -14.46
C GLY A 31 -9.51 -6.64 -13.64
N GLY A 32 -9.81 -7.03 -12.39
CA GLY A 32 -10.60 -6.23 -11.46
C GLY A 32 -9.75 -5.14 -10.81
N LEU A 33 -10.34 -3.98 -10.55
CA LEU A 33 -9.67 -2.89 -9.82
C LEU A 33 -9.19 -3.34 -8.43
N SER A 34 -9.93 -4.26 -7.80
CA SER A 34 -9.65 -4.80 -6.46
C SER A 34 -8.31 -5.54 -6.34
N GLY A 35 -7.81 -6.08 -7.45
CA GLY A 35 -6.54 -6.80 -7.56
C GLY A 35 -5.52 -6.10 -8.46
N CYS A 36 -5.73 -4.82 -8.80
CA CYS A 36 -4.86 -4.12 -9.73
C CYS A 36 -3.41 -4.10 -9.21
N THR A 37 -2.47 -4.25 -10.13
CA THR A 37 -1.04 -4.16 -9.81
C THR A 37 -0.65 -2.72 -9.51
N PHE A 38 0.46 -2.51 -8.81
CA PHE A 38 0.96 -1.15 -8.61
C PHE A 38 1.48 -0.52 -9.90
N GLU A 39 1.96 -1.33 -10.85
CA GLU A 39 2.35 -0.85 -12.17
C GLU A 39 1.16 -0.22 -12.89
N GLU A 40 -0.03 -0.80 -12.74
CA GLU A 40 -1.28 -0.25 -13.25
C GLU A 40 -1.68 1.04 -12.52
N GLY A 41 -1.58 1.05 -11.18
CA GLY A 41 -1.83 2.27 -10.37
C GLY A 41 -0.91 3.44 -10.73
N ILE A 42 0.37 3.16 -10.99
CA ILE A 42 1.37 4.14 -11.42
C ILE A 42 1.01 4.72 -12.79
N SER A 43 0.45 3.90 -13.70
CA SER A 43 0.02 4.37 -15.02
C SER A 43 -1.08 5.45 -14.94
N TRP A 44 -1.83 5.47 -13.83
CA TRP A 44 -2.86 6.47 -13.55
C TRP A 44 -2.37 7.62 -12.68
N GLY A 45 -1.12 7.59 -12.22
CA GLY A 45 -0.54 8.59 -11.33
C GLY A 45 -1.01 8.51 -9.88
N LYS A 46 -1.55 7.36 -9.44
CA LYS A 46 -1.92 7.15 -8.02
C LYS A 46 -0.65 7.07 -7.16
N GLU A 47 0.26 6.19 -7.53
CA GLU A 47 1.54 6.01 -6.85
C GLU A 47 2.68 6.58 -7.70
N ARG A 48 3.71 7.10 -7.03
CA ARG A 48 4.92 7.55 -7.71
C ARG A 48 5.68 6.32 -8.26
N PRO A 49 6.36 6.40 -9.42
CA PRO A 49 7.18 5.28 -9.93
C PRO A 49 8.23 4.79 -8.92
N GLU A 50 8.89 5.72 -8.21
CA GLU A 50 9.89 5.43 -7.17
C GLU A 50 9.28 5.19 -5.77
N SER A 51 7.95 5.06 -5.66
CA SER A 51 7.29 4.74 -4.40
C SER A 51 7.72 3.38 -3.87
N ARG A 52 7.81 3.27 -2.54
CA ARG A 52 7.97 1.96 -1.88
C ARG A 52 6.60 1.29 -1.81
N LYS A 53 6.45 0.20 -2.54
CA LYS A 53 5.18 -0.49 -2.76
C LYS A 53 5.29 -1.97 -2.39
N LEU A 54 4.27 -2.50 -1.71
CA LEU A 54 4.19 -3.91 -1.37
C LEU A 54 2.75 -4.41 -1.42
N GLN A 55 2.53 -5.55 -2.08
CA GLN A 55 1.24 -6.21 -2.22
C GLN A 55 1.28 -7.53 -1.45
N CYS A 56 0.30 -7.75 -0.60
CA CYS A 56 0.14 -8.97 0.19
C CYS A 56 -1.18 -9.64 -0.19
N PHE A 57 -1.10 -10.87 -0.69
CA PHE A 57 -2.27 -11.69 -1.02
C PHE A 57 -2.84 -12.34 0.24
N CYS A 58 -3.57 -11.56 1.04
CA CYS A 58 -4.12 -11.98 2.31
C CYS A 58 -5.35 -11.16 2.68
N ASP A 59 -6.26 -11.75 3.45
CA ASP A 59 -7.37 -11.01 4.06
C ASP A 59 -6.85 -10.05 5.14
N ILE A 60 -7.40 -8.83 5.15
CA ILE A 60 -6.98 -7.78 6.08
C ILE A 60 -7.19 -8.18 7.55
N THR A 61 -8.21 -8.99 7.85
CA THR A 61 -8.49 -9.47 9.21
C THR A 61 -7.38 -10.36 9.77
N ILE A 62 -6.59 -10.99 8.89
CA ILE A 62 -5.43 -11.80 9.26
C ILE A 62 -4.16 -10.94 9.30
N ALA A 63 -3.95 -10.13 8.26
CA ALA A 63 -2.71 -9.37 8.11
C ALA A 63 -2.58 -8.21 9.11
N LEU A 64 -3.68 -7.49 9.38
CA LEU A 64 -3.66 -6.28 10.19
C LEU A 64 -3.24 -6.53 11.66
N PRO A 65 -3.73 -7.56 12.37
CA PRO A 65 -3.25 -7.85 13.73
C PRO A 65 -1.76 -8.16 13.80
N ILE A 66 -1.23 -8.91 12.82
CA ILE A 66 0.19 -9.28 12.75
C ILE A 66 1.05 -8.03 12.59
N VAL A 67 0.71 -7.19 11.61
CA VAL A 67 1.47 -5.97 11.31
C VAL A 67 1.39 -4.98 12.48
N THR A 68 0.21 -4.83 13.07
CA THR A 68 0.02 -3.95 14.25
C THR A 68 0.85 -4.45 15.44
N SER A 69 0.83 -5.75 15.72
CA SER A 69 1.63 -6.37 16.79
C SER A 69 3.14 -6.16 16.55
N ALA A 70 3.61 -6.39 15.32
CA ALA A 70 5.01 -6.18 14.96
C ALA A 70 5.44 -4.71 15.11
N LEU A 71 4.59 -3.76 14.71
CA LEU A 71 4.86 -2.32 14.87
C LEU A 71 4.96 -1.94 16.35
N ILE A 72 4.03 -2.41 17.19
CA ILE A 72 4.08 -2.17 18.64
C ILE A 72 5.34 -2.78 19.25
N ALA A 73 5.66 -4.04 18.92
CA ALA A 73 6.83 -4.73 19.45
C ALA A 73 8.16 -4.11 19.00
N SER A 74 8.21 -3.55 17.78
CA SER A 74 9.41 -2.91 17.23
C SER A 74 9.79 -1.60 17.93
N GLY A 75 8.88 -1.01 18.72
CA GLY A 75 9.13 0.26 19.42
C GLY A 75 9.35 1.46 18.49
N VAL A 76 9.02 1.32 17.20
CA VAL A 76 9.18 2.39 16.20
C VAL A 76 8.26 3.55 16.56
N LYS A 77 8.84 4.73 16.73
CA LYS A 77 8.10 5.97 16.92
C LYS A 77 7.78 6.58 15.57
N ARG A 78 6.57 7.12 15.43
CA ARG A 78 6.21 7.95 14.29
C ARG A 78 7.18 9.14 14.26
N ALA A 79 7.88 9.30 13.14
CA ALA A 79 8.80 10.42 12.90
C ALA A 79 8.04 11.74 12.76
#